data_AF-A0A1Q8QKN7-F1
#
_entry.id   AF-A0A1Q8QKN7-F1
#
_cell.length_a   1.000
_cell.length_b   1.000
_cell.length_c   1.000
_cell.angle_alpha   90.00
_cell.angle_beta   90.00
_cell.angle_gamma   90.00
#
_symmetry.space_group_name_H-M   'P 1'
#
loop_
_entity.id
_entity.type
_entity.pdbx_description
1 polymer ?
#
loop_
_entity_poly.entity_id
_entity_poly.type
_entity_poly.pdbx_seq_one_letter_code
_entity_poly.pdbx_strand_id
1 'polypeptide(L)'
;MSDGVIDLKRQLRELKAHEKLAGFTGFHLDLGDGGPAKEGVLKIAEFVRPDHSGYITLTFQTDPDPGPARREALAAVFDRFARFAQAADASNGQPRFGQGFEYIMVVTEGLADGDAWFLVDCDIYYKNLTGRLQALIEGSVLPGLAGVIPVTFEPVSWWEAGS
;
A
#
# COMPACT_ATOMS: atom_id res chain seq x y z
N MET A 1 30.68 -6.52 24.06
CA MET A 1 29.73 -7.32 23.28
C MET A 1 28.36 -6.70 23.49
N SER A 2 27.94 -5.81 22.58
CA SER A 2 26.60 -5.24 22.54
C SER A 2 25.84 -5.95 21.41
N ASP A 3 25.34 -7.14 21.72
CA ASP A 3 24.47 -7.92 20.85
C ASP A 3 23.14 -7.18 20.63
N GLY A 4 22.71 -7.11 19.37
CA GLY A 4 21.30 -7.25 19.06
C GLY A 4 20.43 -6.00 18.96
N VAL A 5 20.92 -4.85 18.51
CA VAL A 5 19.99 -3.89 17.88
C VAL A 5 19.68 -4.44 16.49
N ILE A 6 18.56 -5.16 16.38
CA ILE A 6 17.99 -5.56 15.09
C ILE A 6 17.73 -4.26 14.33
N ASP A 7 18.52 -3.99 13.30
CA ASP A 7 18.25 -2.91 12.36
C ASP A 7 17.09 -3.35 11.46
N LEU A 8 15.89 -3.27 12.03
CA LEU A 8 14.61 -3.59 11.38
C LEU A 8 14.49 -2.86 10.05
N LYS A 9 15.02 -1.63 9.93
CA LYS A 9 15.01 -0.86 8.69
C LYS A 9 15.89 -1.50 7.62
N ARG A 10 17.08 -2.01 7.98
CA ARG A 10 17.93 -2.74 7.05
C ARG A 10 17.29 -4.04 6.58
N GLN A 11 16.70 -4.81 7.50
CA GLN A 11 16.01 -6.06 7.14
C GLN A 11 14.78 -5.81 6.26
N LEU A 12 14.00 -4.76 6.54
CA LEU A 12 12.88 -4.32 5.69
C LEU A 12 13.35 -3.94 4.28
N ARG A 13 14.48 -3.23 4.13
CA ARG A 13 15.05 -2.91 2.82
C ARG A 13 15.51 -4.15 2.05
N GLU A 14 16.16 -5.09 2.73
CA GLU A 14 16.60 -6.36 2.13
C GLU A 14 15.41 -7.21 1.68
N LEU A 15 14.31 -7.24 2.45
CA LEU A 15 13.05 -7.87 2.06
C LEU A 15 12.43 -7.20 0.82
N LYS A 16 12.34 -5.86 0.82
CA LYS A 16 11.84 -5.09 -0.33
C LYS A 16 12.65 -5.27 -1.61
N ALA A 17 13.94 -5.59 -1.49
CA ALA A 17 14.80 -5.85 -2.65
C ALA A 17 14.40 -7.12 -3.43
N HIS A 18 13.63 -8.02 -2.81
CA HIS A 18 13.13 -9.25 -3.44
C HIS A 18 11.70 -9.15 -3.95
N GLU A 19 11.04 -8.01 -3.75
CA GLU A 19 9.70 -7.76 -4.26
C GLU A 19 9.72 -7.64 -5.78
N LYS A 20 8.83 -8.37 -6.43
CA LYS A 20 8.65 -8.32 -7.88
C LYS A 20 7.66 -7.21 -8.20
N LEU A 21 8.15 -6.13 -8.80
CA LEU A 21 7.30 -5.10 -9.37
C LEU A 21 6.42 -5.71 -10.46
N ALA A 22 5.11 -5.58 -10.31
CA ALA A 22 4.13 -6.29 -11.14
C ALA A 22 3.19 -5.35 -11.89
N GLY A 23 2.81 -4.21 -11.31
CA GLY A 23 1.92 -3.26 -11.95
C GLY A 23 1.90 -1.89 -11.28
N PHE A 24 1.23 -0.95 -11.90
CA PHE A 24 0.95 0.36 -11.31
C PHE A 24 -0.42 0.87 -11.76
N THR A 25 -0.98 1.80 -11.01
CA THR A 25 -2.19 2.53 -11.41
C THR A 25 -2.14 3.97 -10.93
N GLY A 26 -2.74 4.88 -11.69
CA GLY A 26 -3.04 6.23 -11.20
C GLY A 26 -4.15 6.21 -10.17
N PHE A 27 -4.15 7.17 -9.25
CA PHE A 27 -5.26 7.35 -8.32
C PHE A 27 -5.59 8.81 -8.07
N HIS A 28 -6.84 9.06 -7.70
CA HIS A 28 -7.34 10.36 -7.28
C HIS A 28 -7.90 10.24 -5.86
N LEU A 29 -7.40 11.07 -4.96
CA LEU A 29 -7.73 11.06 -3.53
C LEU A 29 -8.48 12.32 -3.15
N ASP A 30 -9.71 12.19 -2.66
CA ASP A 30 -10.46 13.31 -2.10
C ASP A 30 -9.99 13.59 -0.66
N LEU A 31 -9.45 14.80 -0.44
CA LEU A 31 -8.95 15.23 0.88
C LEU A 31 -10.07 15.73 1.80
N GLY A 32 -11.29 15.93 1.29
CA GLY A 32 -12.43 16.44 2.04
C GLY A 32 -12.34 17.94 2.36
N ASP A 33 -11.44 18.67 1.71
CA ASP A 33 -11.22 20.11 1.91
C ASP A 33 -12.01 20.98 0.91
N GLY A 34 -12.79 20.35 0.02
CA GLY A 34 -13.53 21.02 -1.07
C GLY A 34 -12.63 21.50 -2.22
N GLY A 35 -11.33 21.20 -2.18
CA GLY A 35 -10.37 21.46 -3.24
C GLY A 35 -10.34 20.34 -4.29
N PRO A 36 -9.43 20.44 -5.28
CA PRO A 36 -9.22 19.36 -6.24
C PRO A 36 -8.69 18.11 -5.54
N ALA A 37 -9.05 16.95 -6.09
CA ALA A 37 -8.51 15.67 -5.66
C ALA A 37 -6.97 15.67 -5.79
N LYS A 38 -6.31 14.98 -4.87
CA LYS A 38 -4.87 14.74 -4.94
C LYS A 38 -4.60 13.56 -5.85
N GLU A 39 -3.83 13.78 -6.90
CA GLU A 39 -3.40 12.75 -7.83
C GLU A 39 -2.12 12.07 -7.34
N GLY A 40 -1.96 10.81 -7.72
CA GLY A 40 -0.76 10.03 -7.42
C GLY A 40 -0.66 8.74 -8.21
N VAL A 41 0.43 8.02 -7.98
CA VAL A 41 0.67 6.70 -8.56
C VAL A 41 0.73 5.68 -7.43
N LEU A 42 0.01 4.58 -7.60
CA LEU A 42 0.11 3.40 -6.76
C LEU A 42 0.99 2.36 -7.48
N LYS A 43 2.16 2.07 -6.91
CA LYS A 43 3.01 0.96 -7.34
C LYS A 43 2.53 -0.33 -6.67
N ILE A 44 2.53 -1.43 -7.43
CA ILE A 44 2.09 -2.75 -7.00
C ILE A 44 3.24 -3.75 -7.17
N ALA A 45 3.62 -4.39 -6.09
CA ALA A 45 4.60 -5.48 -6.09
C ALA A 45 4.08 -6.67 -5.28
N GLU A 46 4.68 -7.84 -5.49
CA GLU A 46 4.42 -9.01 -4.66
C GLU A 46 5.71 -9.66 -4.17
N PHE A 47 5.58 -10.32 -3.02
CA PHE A 47 6.55 -11.27 -2.53
C PHE A 47 5.85 -12.57 -2.16
N VAL A 48 6.28 -13.67 -2.78
CA VAL A 48 5.73 -15.01 -2.57
C VAL A 48 6.80 -15.89 -1.92
N ARG A 49 6.46 -16.50 -0.79
CA ARG A 49 7.29 -17.44 -0.05
C ARG A 49 7.22 -18.84 -0.66
N PRO A 50 8.18 -19.74 -0.32
CA PRO A 50 8.16 -21.12 -0.79
C PRO A 50 6.91 -21.92 -0.39
N ASP A 51 6.22 -21.54 0.68
CA ASP A 51 4.98 -22.17 1.16
C ASP A 51 3.71 -21.59 0.48
N HIS A 52 3.88 -20.81 -0.58
CA HIS A 52 2.83 -20.09 -1.33
C HIS A 52 2.16 -18.93 -0.60
N SER A 53 2.44 -18.71 0.68
CA SER A 53 2.04 -17.50 1.39
C SER A 53 2.86 -16.30 0.92
N GLY A 54 2.44 -15.10 1.27
CA GLY A 54 3.14 -13.91 0.81
C GLY A 54 2.45 -12.62 1.20
N TYR A 55 2.90 -11.54 0.58
CA TYR A 55 2.25 -10.24 0.70
C TYR A 55 2.30 -9.47 -0.61
N ILE A 56 1.30 -8.60 -0.76
CA ILE A 56 1.24 -7.59 -1.81
C ILE A 56 1.73 -6.29 -1.19
N THR A 57 2.71 -5.66 -1.81
CA THR A 57 3.19 -4.33 -1.42
C THR A 57 2.58 -3.28 -2.32
N LEU A 58 1.97 -2.29 -1.68
CA LEU A 58 1.32 -1.15 -2.29
C LEU A 58 2.05 0.11 -1.83
N THR A 59 2.67 0.83 -2.77
CA THR A 59 3.36 2.09 -2.47
C THR A 59 2.57 3.23 -3.11
N PHE A 60 1.90 4.03 -2.28
CA PHE A 60 1.25 5.27 -2.69
C PHE A 60 2.30 6.37 -2.80
N GLN A 61 2.34 7.04 -3.96
CA GLN A 61 3.27 8.13 -4.24
C GLN A 61 2.49 9.34 -4.73
N THR A 62 2.70 10.48 -4.07
CA THR A 62 2.15 11.76 -4.52
C THR A 62 3.22 12.85 -4.44
N ASP A 63 3.13 13.86 -5.31
CA ASP A 63 3.92 15.08 -5.13
C ASP A 63 3.67 15.72 -3.76
N PRO A 64 4.64 16.41 -3.15
CA PRO A 64 4.40 17.18 -1.94
C PRO A 64 3.39 18.31 -2.23
N ASP A 65 2.42 18.52 -1.34
CA ASP A 65 1.56 19.70 -1.42
C ASP A 65 2.29 20.95 -0.88
N PRO A 66 2.26 22.09 -1.60
CA PRO A 66 2.89 23.31 -1.12
C PRO A 66 2.11 23.95 0.04
N GLY A 67 0.81 23.66 0.16
CA GLY A 67 -0.04 24.18 1.23
C GLY A 67 0.03 23.30 2.49
N PRO A 68 0.41 23.85 3.67
CA PRO A 68 0.51 23.07 4.91
C PRO A 68 -0.81 22.38 5.29
N ALA A 69 -1.95 23.06 5.11
CA ALA A 69 -3.27 22.48 5.39
C ALA A 69 -3.58 21.25 4.51
N ARG A 70 -3.16 21.25 3.24
CA ARG A 70 -3.35 20.11 2.34
C ARG A 70 -2.42 18.95 2.68
N ARG A 71 -1.18 19.24 3.10
CA ARG A 71 -0.26 18.22 3.64
C ARG A 71 -0.85 17.52 4.86
N GLU A 72 -1.42 18.29 5.79
CA GLU A 72 -2.10 17.77 6.98
C GLU A 72 -3.33 16.92 6.61
N ALA A 73 -4.14 17.38 5.66
CA ALA A 73 -5.30 16.62 5.18
C ALA A 73 -4.89 15.29 4.52
N LEU A 74 -3.84 15.29 3.69
CA LEU A 74 -3.27 14.09 3.08
C LEU A 74 -2.77 13.11 4.15
N ALA A 75 -1.98 13.59 5.12
CA ALA A 75 -1.50 12.77 6.22
C ALA A 75 -2.68 12.17 7.02
N ALA A 76 -3.72 12.97 7.30
CA ALA A 76 -4.89 12.52 8.05
C ALA A 76 -5.68 11.41 7.33
N VAL A 77 -5.70 11.39 6.00
CA VAL A 77 -6.30 10.29 5.22
C VAL A 77 -5.56 8.99 5.48
N PHE A 78 -4.23 8.99 5.37
CA PHE A 78 -3.43 7.79 5.58
C PHE A 78 -3.32 7.38 7.05
N ASP A 79 -3.41 8.32 8.00
CA ASP A 79 -3.55 7.98 9.42
C ASP A 79 -4.86 7.24 9.72
N ARG A 80 -5.96 7.62 9.08
CA ARG A 80 -7.23 6.88 9.18
C ARG A 80 -7.09 5.48 8.60
N PHE A 81 -6.42 5.35 7.46
CA PHE A 81 -6.13 4.05 6.87
C PHE A 81 -5.24 3.18 7.75
N ALA A 82 -4.17 3.74 8.35
CA ALA A 82 -3.31 3.03 9.28
C ALA A 82 -4.07 2.52 10.52
N ARG A 83 -4.98 3.33 11.07
CA ARG A 83 -5.87 2.89 12.17
C ARG A 83 -6.80 1.74 11.74
N PHE A 84 -7.35 1.82 10.53
CA PHE A 84 -8.14 0.71 9.98
C PHE A 84 -7.27 -0.56 9.84
N ALA A 85 -6.08 -0.45 9.28
CA ALA A 85 -5.15 -1.57 9.10
C ALA A 85 -4.78 -2.25 10.42
N GLN A 86 -4.54 -1.47 11.49
CA GLN A 86 -4.26 -1.99 12.83
C GLN A 86 -5.42 -2.79 13.43
N ALA A 87 -6.66 -2.49 13.04
CA ALA A 87 -7.85 -3.21 13.49
C ALA A 87 -8.26 -4.33 12.53
N ALA A 88 -7.64 -4.43 11.36
CA ALA A 88 -7.98 -5.39 10.33
C ALA A 88 -7.37 -6.76 10.63
N ASP A 89 -8.19 -7.80 10.62
CA ASP A 89 -7.79 -9.19 10.78
C ASP A 89 -8.53 -10.10 9.80
N ALA A 90 -8.22 -11.40 9.82
CA ALA A 90 -8.84 -12.37 8.92
C ALA A 90 -10.38 -12.35 8.97
N SER A 91 -10.99 -12.03 10.12
CA SER A 91 -12.45 -12.07 10.29
C SER A 91 -13.15 -10.89 9.64
N ASN A 92 -12.58 -9.70 9.73
CA ASN A 92 -13.19 -8.46 9.24
C ASN A 92 -12.62 -7.99 7.89
N GLY A 93 -11.42 -8.46 7.53
CA GLY A 93 -10.71 -8.05 6.31
C GLY A 93 -10.93 -8.97 5.12
N GLN A 94 -11.17 -10.28 5.31
CA GLN A 94 -11.41 -11.21 4.19
C GLN A 94 -12.58 -10.83 3.27
N PRO A 95 -13.74 -10.37 3.78
CA PRO A 95 -14.83 -9.91 2.90
C PRO A 95 -14.43 -8.72 2.02
N ARG A 96 -13.37 -8.00 2.39
CA ARG A 96 -12.94 -6.76 1.73
C ARG A 96 -11.70 -6.96 0.85
N PHE A 97 -10.73 -7.74 1.31
CA PHE A 97 -9.44 -7.93 0.63
C PHE A 97 -9.27 -9.34 0.04
N GLY A 98 -10.33 -10.15 0.07
CA GLY A 98 -10.39 -11.43 -0.61
C GLY A 98 -9.90 -12.62 0.22
N GLN A 99 -10.13 -13.82 -0.32
CA GLN A 99 -9.84 -15.07 0.36
C GLN A 99 -8.34 -15.23 0.63
N GLY A 100 -8.03 -15.60 1.88
CA GLY A 100 -6.66 -15.84 2.34
C GLY A 100 -6.01 -14.64 3.00
N PHE A 101 -6.68 -13.48 3.03
CA PHE A 101 -6.25 -12.30 3.78
C PHE A 101 -6.00 -12.64 5.26
N GLU A 102 -4.90 -12.10 5.81
CA GLU A 102 -4.52 -12.24 7.21
C GLU A 102 -4.55 -10.90 7.95
N TYR A 103 -3.78 -9.92 7.49
CA TYR A 103 -3.68 -8.58 8.09
C TYR A 103 -3.06 -7.59 7.10
N ILE A 104 -3.11 -6.30 7.45
CA ILE A 104 -2.44 -5.22 6.72
C ILE A 104 -1.40 -4.58 7.64
N MET A 105 -0.23 -4.27 7.10
CA MET A 105 0.78 -3.46 7.74
C MET A 105 0.99 -2.18 6.93
N VAL A 106 0.75 -1.02 7.55
CA VAL A 106 0.98 0.28 6.91
C VAL A 106 2.22 0.91 7.52
N VAL A 107 3.15 1.32 6.66
CA VAL A 107 4.35 2.08 7.00
C VAL A 107 4.25 3.43 6.30
N THR A 108 3.95 4.46 7.09
CA THR A 108 4.02 5.84 6.64
C THR A 108 5.44 6.34 6.86
N GLU A 109 6.15 6.71 5.79
CA GLU A 109 7.42 7.44 5.95
C GLU A 109 7.19 8.93 6.28
N GLY A 110 5.94 9.40 6.13
CA GLY A 110 5.55 10.78 6.38
C GLY A 110 6.08 11.73 5.30
N LEU A 111 5.81 13.03 5.48
CA LEU A 111 6.48 14.08 4.71
C LEU A 111 7.45 14.78 5.67
N ALA A 112 8.76 14.51 5.58
CA ALA A 112 9.71 15.41 6.21
C ALA A 112 9.87 16.66 5.33
N ASP A 113 10.11 17.82 5.94
CA ASP A 113 10.39 19.03 5.17
C ASP A 113 11.64 18.81 4.30
N GLY A 114 11.47 18.89 2.97
CA GLY A 114 12.53 18.64 1.98
C GLY A 114 12.38 17.34 1.17
N ASP A 115 11.43 16.47 1.52
CA ASP A 115 11.17 15.27 0.73
C ASP A 115 10.54 15.61 -0.63
N ALA A 116 11.07 14.97 -1.68
CA ALA A 116 10.58 15.16 -3.05
C ALA A 116 9.21 14.48 -3.29
N TRP A 117 8.78 13.60 -2.39
CA TRP A 117 7.57 12.79 -2.54
C TRP A 117 6.93 12.52 -1.18
N PHE A 118 5.61 12.43 -1.14
CA PHE A 118 4.89 11.77 -0.05
C PHE A 118 4.78 10.29 -0.38
N LEU A 119 5.27 9.43 0.52
CA LEU A 119 5.27 7.98 0.35
C LEU A 119 4.54 7.29 1.49
N VAL A 120 3.63 6.38 1.14
CA VAL A 120 3.00 5.46 2.08
C VAL A 120 3.09 4.05 1.52
N ASP A 121 3.73 3.17 2.27
CA ASP A 121 3.81 1.75 1.97
C ASP A 121 2.77 0.98 2.78
N CYS A 122 2.19 -0.03 2.13
CA CYS A 122 1.21 -0.92 2.72
C CYS A 122 1.44 -2.35 2.24
N ASP A 123 1.68 -3.27 3.16
CA ASP A 123 1.82 -4.69 2.88
C ASP A 123 0.55 -5.43 3.31
N ILE A 124 -0.06 -6.15 2.38
CA ILE A 124 -1.26 -6.96 2.62
C ILE A 124 -0.87 -8.43 2.59
N TYR A 125 -1.00 -9.11 3.73
CA TYR A 125 -0.54 -10.48 3.89
C TYR A 125 -1.62 -11.51 3.55
N TYR A 126 -1.21 -12.57 2.85
CA TYR A 126 -2.07 -13.66 2.40
C TYR A 126 -1.47 -15.03 2.71
N LYS A 127 -2.31 -15.95 3.16
CA LYS A 127 -1.96 -17.38 3.33
C LYS A 127 -1.63 -18.09 2.02
N ASN A 128 -2.15 -17.60 0.90
CA ASN A 128 -1.87 -18.13 -0.43
C ASN A 128 -1.97 -17.00 -1.46
N LEU A 129 -0.82 -16.61 -2.03
CA LEU A 129 -0.69 -15.51 -2.99
C LEU A 129 -0.25 -15.98 -4.39
N THR A 130 0.45 -17.12 -4.49
CA THR A 130 1.06 -17.57 -5.75
C THR A 130 0.05 -17.57 -6.91
N GLY A 131 0.34 -16.79 -7.96
CA GLY A 131 -0.48 -16.72 -9.18
C GLY A 131 -1.83 -16.02 -9.01
N ARG A 132 -2.08 -15.36 -7.88
CA ARG A 132 -3.36 -14.71 -7.57
C ARG A 132 -3.31 -13.19 -7.60
N LEU A 133 -2.14 -12.59 -7.84
CA LEU A 133 -1.93 -11.14 -7.72
C LEU A 133 -2.95 -10.31 -8.51
N GLN A 134 -3.03 -10.51 -9.84
CA GLN A 134 -3.91 -9.68 -10.68
C GLN A 134 -5.38 -9.81 -10.26
N ALA A 135 -5.85 -11.04 -10.06
CA ALA A 135 -7.22 -11.32 -9.64
C ALA A 135 -7.54 -10.71 -8.25
N LEU A 136 -6.60 -10.76 -7.31
CA LEU A 136 -6.75 -10.13 -5.99
C LEU A 136 -6.76 -8.61 -6.11
N ILE A 137 -5.84 -8.03 -6.89
CA ILE A 137 -5.72 -6.57 -7.07
C ILE A 137 -7.02 -5.99 -7.62
N GLU A 138 -7.47 -6.49 -8.76
CA GLU A 138 -8.62 -5.93 -9.46
C GLU A 138 -9.95 -6.33 -8.80
N GLY A 139 -10.06 -7.58 -8.33
CA GLY A 139 -11.29 -8.12 -7.80
C GLY A 139 -11.54 -7.84 -6.32
N SER A 140 -10.52 -7.44 -5.55
CA SER A 140 -10.67 -7.29 -4.09
C SER A 140 -9.87 -6.14 -3.49
N VAL A 141 -8.57 -6.04 -3.76
CA VAL A 141 -7.70 -5.09 -3.05
C VAL A 141 -8.03 -3.65 -3.41
N LEU A 142 -8.07 -3.28 -4.70
CA LEU A 142 -8.40 -1.91 -5.10
C LEU A 142 -9.83 -1.52 -4.72
N PRO A 143 -10.86 -2.35 -4.97
CA PRO A 143 -12.21 -2.09 -4.46
C PRO A 143 -12.27 -1.97 -2.93
N GLY A 144 -11.53 -2.84 -2.22
CA GLY A 144 -11.45 -2.86 -0.78
C GLY A 144 -10.86 -1.57 -0.21
N LEU A 145 -9.78 -1.07 -0.83
CA LEU A 145 -9.13 0.21 -0.52
C LEU A 145 -10.04 1.40 -0.80
N ALA A 146 -10.72 1.44 -1.95
CA ALA A 146 -11.71 2.47 -2.26
C ALA A 146 -12.89 2.48 -1.27
N GLY A 147 -13.15 1.37 -0.59
CA GLY A 147 -14.13 1.28 0.49
C GLY A 147 -13.64 1.73 1.87
N VAL A 148 -12.37 2.10 2.05
CA VAL A 148 -11.79 2.56 3.33
C VAL A 148 -11.04 3.89 3.24
N ILE A 149 -10.53 4.21 2.06
CA ILE A 149 -9.88 5.46 1.70
C ILE A 149 -10.77 6.16 0.66
N PRO A 150 -10.92 7.50 0.70
CA PRO A 150 -11.67 8.26 -0.31
C PRO A 150 -10.89 8.36 -1.64
N VAL A 151 -10.60 7.20 -2.24
CA VAL A 151 -9.74 7.05 -3.42
C VAL A 151 -10.52 6.44 -4.57
N THR A 152 -10.20 6.89 -5.78
CA THR A 152 -10.58 6.23 -7.03
C THR A 152 -9.32 5.85 -7.79
N PHE A 153 -9.31 4.65 -8.36
CA PHE A 153 -8.17 4.11 -9.10
C PHE A 153 -8.48 4.11 -10.60
N GLU A 154 -7.46 4.38 -11.39
CA GLU A 154 -7.46 4.13 -12.82
C GLU A 154 -7.29 2.62 -13.11
N PRO A 155 -7.50 2.17 -14.36
CA PRO A 155 -7.15 0.80 -14.75
C PRO A 155 -5.67 0.48 -14.47
N VAL A 156 -5.41 -0.74 -14.00
CA VAL A 156 -4.05 -1.17 -13.69
C VAL A 156 -3.26 -1.40 -14.97
N SER A 157 -2.06 -0.82 -15.02
CA SER A 157 -1.03 -1.12 -16.01
C SER A 157 -0.11 -2.21 -15.47
N TRP A 158 -0.23 -3.40 -16.03
CA TRP A 158 0.60 -4.55 -15.66
C TRP A 158 1.90 -4.56 -16.47
N TRP A 159 3.02 -4.86 -15.82
CA TRP A 159 4.21 -5.28 -16.55
C TRP A 159 3.95 -6.67 -17.09
N GLU A 160 4.06 -6.84 -18.41
CA GLU A 160 4.02 -8.19 -18.98
C GLU A 160 5.17 -9.00 -18.38
N ALA A 161 4.84 -10.17 -17.82
CA ALA A 161 5.86 -11.14 -17.48
C ALA A 161 6.58 -11.48 -18.78
N GLY A 162 7.84 -11.06 -18.93
CA GLY A 162 8.65 -11.42 -20.08
C GLY A 162 8.51 -12.92 -20.34
N SER A 163 7.96 -13.23 -21.51
CA SER A 163 7.72 -14.57 -22.05
C SER A 163 8.95 -15.46 -21.97
#